data_AF-A0A7S1C688-F1
#
_entry.id   AF-A0A7S1C688-F1
#
_cell.length_a   1.000
_cell.length_b   1.000
_cell.length_c   1.000
_cell.angle_alpha   90.00
_cell.angle_beta   90.00
_cell.angle_gamma   90.00
#
_symmetry.space_group_name_H-M   'P 1'
#
loop_
_entity.id
_entity.type
_entity.pdbx_description
1 polymer ?
#
loop_
_entity_poly.entity_id
_entity_poly.type
_entity_poly.pdbx_seq_one_letter_code
_entity_poly.pdbx_strand_id
1 'polypeptide(L)'
;STVGGDAVAMEKFTRWDDKVSGVNPFVPPLRRGQSGMAFAPRVLLGVVLVVLRFPMAVLLLLVIALVDLVLLLAPIPYVRRLIRLLVEAPLCRILLILLGFYSVREAEASKRRLKLAPAAEGAPGADDASVRSGDVIVCNHQSFVDVLFLNYRYAPVFLRASTDAAGGVVETNLVGALLQAVRPCPSKGPPAASAAAVVA
;
A
#
# COMPACT_ATOMS: atom_id res chain seq x y z
N SER A 1 -26.91 -38.08 38.82
CA SER A 1 -27.54 -37.27 37.75
C SER A 1 -26.73 -36.00 37.55
N THR A 2 -25.62 -36.08 36.81
CA THR A 2 -24.75 -34.92 36.52
C THR A 2 -24.16 -35.10 35.13
N VAL A 3 -25.02 -34.96 34.11
CA VAL A 3 -24.64 -34.87 32.70
C VAL A 3 -25.54 -33.77 32.13
N GLY A 4 -25.00 -32.57 31.90
CA GLY A 4 -25.82 -31.46 31.39
C GLY A 4 -25.16 -30.08 31.38
N GLY A 5 -24.01 -29.90 32.05
CA GLY A 5 -23.32 -28.59 32.12
C GLY A 5 -22.49 -28.25 30.87
N ASP A 6 -21.81 -29.22 30.28
CA ASP A 6 -20.76 -28.94 29.28
C ASP A 6 -21.31 -28.65 27.87
N ALA A 7 -22.50 -29.13 27.53
CA ALA A 7 -23.10 -28.90 26.22
C ALA A 7 -23.51 -27.43 25.99
N VAL A 8 -23.94 -26.73 27.04
CA VAL A 8 -24.39 -25.34 26.95
C VAL A 8 -23.22 -24.35 26.81
N ALA A 9 -22.05 -24.72 27.33
CA ALA A 9 -20.83 -23.91 27.19
C ALA A 9 -20.28 -23.92 25.75
N MET A 10 -20.48 -25.02 25.00
CA MET A 10 -20.00 -25.19 23.63
C MET A 10 -20.78 -24.36 22.59
N GLU A 11 -22.09 -24.17 22.75
CA GLU A 11 -22.90 -23.38 21.78
C GLU A 11 -22.74 -21.86 21.94
N LYS A 12 -22.29 -21.38 23.10
CA LYS A 12 -22.22 -19.93 23.38
C LYS A 12 -21.09 -19.24 22.61
N PHE A 13 -20.06 -19.97 22.20
CA PHE A 13 -18.90 -19.42 21.50
C PHE A 13 -18.99 -19.53 19.97
N THR A 14 -19.87 -20.37 19.43
CA THR A 14 -20.04 -20.55 17.98
C THR A 14 -20.86 -19.45 17.31
N ARG A 15 -21.53 -18.59 18.09
CA ARG A 15 -22.30 -17.44 17.57
C ARG A 15 -21.46 -16.48 16.69
N TRP A 16 -20.16 -16.41 16.95
CA TRP A 16 -19.22 -15.54 16.24
C TRP A 16 -18.34 -16.28 15.23
N ASP A 17 -18.56 -17.58 15.05
CA ASP A 17 -17.88 -18.31 13.99
C ASP A 17 -18.42 -17.82 12.65
N ASP A 18 -17.51 -17.40 11.78
CA ASP A 18 -17.89 -17.02 10.43
C ASP A 18 -18.48 -18.26 9.72
N LYS A 19 -19.73 -18.15 9.25
CA LYS A 19 -20.46 -19.27 8.62
C LYS A 19 -19.77 -19.80 7.37
N VAL A 20 -18.93 -19.00 6.72
CA VAL A 20 -18.24 -19.38 5.48
C VAL A 20 -16.91 -20.07 5.78
N SER A 21 -16.15 -19.60 6.78
CA SER A 21 -14.82 -20.14 7.11
C SER A 21 -14.82 -21.11 8.31
N GLY A 22 -15.84 -21.07 9.16
CA GLY A 22 -15.88 -21.77 10.45
C GLY A 22 -14.86 -21.25 11.46
N VAL A 23 -14.23 -20.10 11.18
CA VAL A 23 -13.17 -19.53 12.03
C VAL A 23 -13.75 -18.43 12.90
N ASN A 24 -13.44 -18.50 14.19
CA ASN A 24 -13.81 -17.47 15.14
C ASN A 24 -12.75 -16.36 15.17
N PRO A 25 -13.08 -15.09 14.87
CA PRO A 25 -12.10 -14.00 14.90
C PRO A 25 -11.62 -13.66 16.32
N PHE A 26 -12.35 -14.09 17.36
CA PHE A 26 -12.01 -13.85 18.76
C PHE A 26 -11.26 -15.02 19.41
N VAL A 27 -11.15 -16.16 18.72
CA VAL A 27 -10.31 -17.26 19.17
C VAL A 27 -8.99 -17.15 18.42
N PRO A 28 -7.87 -16.88 19.12
CA PRO A 28 -6.57 -16.91 18.49
C PRO A 28 -6.38 -18.26 17.81
N PRO A 29 -6.01 -18.31 16.52
CA PRO A 29 -5.78 -19.59 15.87
C PRO A 29 -4.72 -20.35 16.66
N LEU A 30 -5.06 -21.58 17.10
CA LEU A 30 -4.10 -22.44 17.77
C LEU A 30 -2.94 -22.68 16.81
N ARG A 31 -1.79 -22.04 17.10
CA ARG A 31 -0.55 -22.33 16.38
C ARG A 31 -0.21 -23.79 16.66
N ARG A 32 -0.46 -24.68 15.70
CA ARG A 32 0.05 -26.06 15.76
C ARG A 32 1.52 -25.98 16.11
N GLY A 33 1.88 -26.55 17.26
CA GLY A 33 3.16 -26.36 17.92
C GLY A 33 4.31 -26.56 16.94
N GLN A 34 4.98 -25.46 16.57
CA GLN A 34 6.29 -25.56 15.98
C GLN A 34 7.19 -26.07 17.10
N SER A 35 7.76 -27.26 16.94
CA SER A 35 8.73 -27.81 17.88
C SER A 35 9.84 -26.77 18.09
N GLY A 36 10.17 -26.47 19.36
CA GLY A 36 11.19 -25.47 19.71
C GLY A 36 12.55 -25.72 19.03
N MET A 37 12.81 -26.96 18.62
CA MET A 37 14.03 -27.37 17.91
C MET A 37 14.14 -26.79 16.49
N ALA A 38 13.03 -26.45 15.83
CA ALA A 38 13.04 -25.78 14.52
C ALA A 38 13.00 -24.24 14.61
N PHE A 39 12.84 -23.68 15.82
CA PHE A 39 12.73 -22.23 16.02
C PHE A 39 14.09 -21.53 15.92
N ALA A 40 15.10 -22.04 16.63
CA ALA A 40 16.44 -21.45 16.67
C ALA A 40 17.09 -21.24 15.27
N PRO A 41 17.14 -22.24 14.37
CA PRO A 41 17.75 -22.04 13.05
C PRO A 41 16.96 -21.05 12.17
N ARG A 42 15.63 -20.96 12.34
CA ARG A 42 14.80 -19.99 11.59
C ARG A 42 15.04 -18.56 12.05
N VAL A 43 15.17 -18.35 13.36
CA VAL A 43 15.50 -17.03 13.91
C VAL A 43 16.90 -16.61 13.46
N LEU A 44 17.89 -17.51 13.55
CA LEU A 44 19.25 -17.23 13.11
C LEU A 44 19.30 -16.84 11.62
N LEU A 45 18.65 -17.64 10.76
CA LEU A 45 18.53 -17.33 9.34
C LEU A 45 17.83 -15.98 9.10
N GLY A 46 16.76 -15.70 9.85
CA GLY A 46 16.08 -14.41 9.80
C GLY A 46 16.99 -13.24 10.15
N VAL A 47 17.78 -13.34 11.22
CA VAL A 47 18.75 -12.31 11.63
C VAL A 47 19.81 -12.10 10.56
N VAL A 48 20.39 -13.18 10.01
CA VAL A 48 21.38 -13.08 8.93
C VAL A 48 20.79 -12.38 7.70
N LEU A 49 19.56 -12.76 7.31
CA LEU A 49 18.86 -12.12 6.20
C LEU A 49 18.59 -10.64 6.45
N VAL A 50 18.21 -10.25 7.67
CA VAL A 50 17.97 -8.85 8.02
C VAL A 50 19.28 -8.05 7.99
N VAL A 51 20.34 -8.58 8.61
CA VAL A 51 21.67 -7.93 8.65
C VAL A 51 22.22 -7.72 7.24
N LEU A 52 21.96 -8.65 6.31
CA LEU A 52 22.39 -8.51 4.92
C LEU A 52 21.48 -7.59 4.11
N ARG A 53 20.16 -7.72 4.24
CA ARG A 53 19.17 -6.98 3.42
C ARG A 53 19.05 -5.52 3.82
N PHE A 54 19.14 -5.21 5.11
CA PHE A 54 18.99 -3.85 5.61
C PHE A 54 20.00 -2.86 4.99
N PRO A 55 21.33 -3.09 5.00
CA PRO A 55 22.28 -2.17 4.39
C PRO A 55 22.07 -2.05 2.87
N MET A 56 21.71 -3.14 2.19
CA MET A 56 21.36 -3.10 0.77
C MET A 56 20.12 -2.23 0.50
N ALA A 57 19.10 -2.33 1.35
CA ALA A 57 17.89 -1.50 1.24
C ALA A 57 18.19 -0.02 1.51
N VAL A 58 19.04 0.30 2.49
CA VAL A 58 19.48 1.68 2.76
C VAL A 58 20.27 2.23 1.58
N LEU A 59 21.22 1.47 1.04
CA LEU A 59 21.98 1.88 -0.15
C LEU A 59 21.05 2.15 -1.33
N LEU A 60 20.06 1.29 -1.54
CA LEU A 60 19.10 1.44 -2.64
C LEU A 60 18.20 2.67 -2.46
N LEU A 61 17.77 2.97 -1.23
CA LEU A 61 17.04 4.21 -0.90
C LEU A 61 17.89 5.46 -1.19
N LEU A 62 19.19 5.43 -0.89
CA LEU A 62 20.10 6.52 -1.23
C LEU A 62 20.23 6.72 -2.74
N VAL A 63 20.34 5.62 -3.51
CA VAL A 63 20.36 5.68 -4.98
C VAL A 63 19.05 6.26 -5.53
N ILE A 64 17.90 5.82 -5.01
CA ILE A 64 16.60 6.37 -5.38
C ILE A 64 16.53 7.88 -5.10
N ALA A 65 16.98 8.31 -3.92
CA ALA A 65 17.00 9.73 -3.56
C ALA A 65 17.91 10.57 -4.48
N LEU A 66 19.05 10.01 -4.89
CA LEU A 66 19.95 10.66 -5.85
C LEU A 66 19.29 10.78 -7.23
N VAL A 67 18.64 9.73 -7.73
CA VAL A 67 17.91 9.76 -9.01
C VAL A 67 16.80 10.81 -8.96
N ASP A 68 16.04 10.87 -7.87
CA ASP A 68 14.97 11.86 -7.68
C ASP A 68 15.50 13.31 -7.67
N LEU A 69 16.67 13.53 -7.05
CA LEU A 69 17.36 14.81 -7.09
C LEU A 69 17.79 15.16 -8.53
N VAL A 70 18.36 14.23 -9.27
CA VAL A 70 18.74 14.45 -10.69
C VAL A 70 17.52 14.78 -11.54
N LEU A 71 16.39 14.12 -11.29
CA LEU A 71 15.13 14.39 -11.99
C LEU A 71 14.56 15.77 -11.69
N LEU A 72 14.79 16.30 -10.49
CA LEU A 72 14.41 17.68 -10.16
C LEU A 72 15.15 18.70 -11.05
N LEU A 73 16.42 18.42 -11.38
CA LEU A 73 17.24 19.29 -12.23
C LEU A 73 16.93 19.17 -13.73
N ALA A 74 16.30 18.08 -14.17
CA ALA A 74 15.99 17.86 -15.58
C ALA A 74 14.78 18.70 -16.03
N PRO A 75 14.91 19.67 -16.96
CA PRO A 75 13.80 20.54 -17.35
C PRO A 75 12.77 19.85 -18.26
N ILE A 76 13.18 18.82 -19.02
CA ILE A 76 12.34 18.21 -20.06
C ILE A 76 11.43 17.12 -19.44
N PRO A 77 10.10 17.26 -19.49
CA PRO A 77 9.16 16.33 -18.84
C PRO A 77 9.18 14.92 -19.44
N TYR A 78 9.39 14.79 -20.76
CA TYR A 78 9.46 13.49 -21.42
C TYR A 78 10.68 12.68 -20.97
N VAL A 79 11.83 13.34 -20.81
CA VAL A 79 13.05 12.71 -20.31
C VAL A 79 12.83 12.26 -18.87
N ARG A 80 12.18 13.08 -18.04
CA ARG A 80 11.81 12.71 -16.67
C ARG A 80 10.95 11.44 -16.64
N ARG A 81 9.91 11.37 -17.47
CA ARG A 81 9.05 10.19 -17.57
C ARG A 81 9.83 8.94 -17.98
N LEU A 82 10.74 9.06 -18.95
CA LEU A 82 11.55 7.94 -19.42
C LEU A 82 12.48 7.43 -18.33
N ILE A 83 13.16 8.32 -17.60
CA ILE A 83 14.04 7.94 -16.49
C ILE A 83 13.23 7.30 -15.36
N ARG A 84 12.04 7.82 -15.02
CA ARG A 84 11.15 7.19 -14.03
C ARG A 84 10.81 5.76 -14.41
N LEU A 85 10.46 5.52 -15.68
CA LEU A 85 10.09 4.20 -16.16
C LEU A 85 11.29 3.22 -16.23
N LEU A 86 12.45 3.68 -16.70
CA LEU A 86 13.61 2.84 -16.96
C LEU A 86 14.53 2.65 -15.76
N VAL A 87 14.53 3.59 -14.81
CA VAL A 87 15.46 3.59 -13.68
C VAL A 87 14.70 3.53 -12.37
N GLU A 88 13.77 4.46 -12.12
CA GLU A 88 13.12 4.57 -10.81
C GLU A 88 12.17 3.38 -10.52
N ALA A 89 11.37 2.97 -11.50
CA ALA A 89 10.46 1.84 -11.39
C ALA A 89 11.18 0.51 -11.09
N PRO A 90 12.26 0.10 -11.81
CA PRO A 90 12.99 -1.11 -11.46
C PRO A 90 13.71 -0.99 -10.12
N LEU A 91 14.25 0.18 -9.74
CA LEU A 91 14.83 0.37 -8.40
C LEU A 91 13.78 0.16 -7.29
N CYS A 92 12.56 0.68 -7.47
CA CYS A 92 11.45 0.43 -6.53
C CYS A 92 11.08 -1.06 -6.49
N ARG A 93 11.10 -1.77 -7.63
CA ARG A 93 10.83 -3.21 -7.67
C ARG A 93 11.87 -4.01 -6.91
N ILE A 94 13.16 -3.69 -7.09
CA ILE A 94 14.27 -4.33 -6.37
C ILE A 94 14.14 -4.06 -4.87
N LEU A 95 13.76 -2.84 -4.47
CA LEU A 95 13.56 -2.49 -3.06
C LEU A 95 12.41 -3.30 -2.45
N LEU A 96 11.29 -3.45 -3.16
CA LEU A 96 10.18 -4.30 -2.71
C LEU A 96 10.61 -5.75 -2.52
N ILE A 97 11.41 -6.29 -3.46
CA ILE A 97 11.95 -7.66 -3.36
C ILE A 97 12.88 -7.80 -2.14
N LEU A 98 13.76 -6.81 -1.87
CA LEU A 98 14.63 -6.79 -0.70
C LEU A 98 13.83 -6.77 0.61
N LEU A 99 12.71 -6.05 0.63
CA LEU A 99 11.78 -6.02 1.77
C LEU A 99 10.95 -7.30 1.92
N GLY A 100 11.02 -8.22 0.95
CA GLY A 100 10.32 -9.51 0.97
C GLY A 100 8.99 -9.54 0.21
N PHE A 101 8.64 -8.48 -0.53
CA PHE A 101 7.42 -8.39 -1.34
C PHE A 101 7.67 -8.93 -2.76
N TYR A 102 7.78 -10.25 -2.88
CA TYR A 102 8.06 -10.92 -4.15
C TYR A 102 6.88 -10.87 -5.13
N SER A 103 5.65 -11.02 -4.63
CA SER A 103 4.44 -11.01 -5.46
C SER A 103 3.36 -10.20 -4.74
N VAL A 104 2.92 -9.11 -5.36
CA VAL A 104 1.75 -8.35 -4.93
C VAL A 104 0.59 -8.86 -5.78
N ARG A 105 -0.41 -9.47 -5.15
CA ARG A 105 -1.59 -9.97 -5.85
C ARG A 105 -2.52 -8.81 -6.13
N GLU A 106 -2.67 -8.47 -7.40
CA GLU A 106 -3.66 -7.51 -7.87
C GLU A 106 -4.99 -8.26 -8.07
N ALA A 107 -6.07 -7.77 -7.45
CA ALA A 107 -7.41 -8.31 -7.65
C ALA A 107 -8.34 -7.15 -7.99
N GLU A 108 -8.96 -7.22 -9.16
CA GLU A 108 -9.94 -6.23 -9.58
C GLU A 108 -11.23 -6.42 -8.79
N ALA A 109 -11.68 -5.36 -8.12
CA ALA A 109 -12.96 -5.39 -7.44
C ALA A 109 -14.07 -5.35 -8.51
N SER A 110 -14.93 -6.37 -8.52
CA SER A 110 -16.01 -6.41 -9.50
C SER A 110 -16.94 -5.21 -9.31
N LYS A 111 -17.13 -4.39 -10.37
CA LYS A 111 -18.03 -3.22 -10.38
C LYS A 111 -19.42 -3.56 -9.81
N ARG A 112 -19.92 -4.77 -10.10
CA ARG A 112 -21.19 -5.32 -9.59
C ARG A 112 -21.23 -5.49 -8.07
N ARG A 113 -20.15 -5.95 -7.43
CA ARG A 113 -20.07 -6.04 -5.95
C ARG A 113 -20.04 -4.67 -5.29
N LEU A 114 -19.36 -3.71 -5.92
CA LEU A 114 -19.25 -2.33 -5.43
C LEU A 114 -20.50 -1.48 -5.69
N LYS A 115 -21.48 -2.00 -6.44
CA LYS A 115 -22.71 -1.26 -6.85
C LYS A 115 -22.39 0.11 -7.46
N LEU A 116 -21.26 0.24 -8.14
CA LEU A 116 -20.91 1.46 -8.84
C LEU A 116 -21.88 1.63 -10.01
N ALA A 117 -22.34 2.86 -10.23
CA ALA A 117 -23.16 3.17 -11.39
C ALA A 117 -22.40 2.76 -12.66
N PRO A 118 -23.07 2.16 -13.66
CA PRO A 118 -22.45 1.95 -14.96
C PRO A 118 -21.95 3.31 -15.48
N ALA A 119 -20.72 3.32 -15.99
CA ALA A 119 -20.17 4.53 -16.61
C ALA A 119 -21.16 5.00 -17.69
N ALA A 120 -21.37 6.33 -17.79
CA ALA A 120 -22.23 6.89 -18.81
C ALA A 120 -21.76 6.42 -20.19
N GLU A 121 -22.70 6.05 -21.05
CA GLU A 121 -22.41 5.57 -22.40
C GLU A 121 -21.64 6.66 -23.17
N GLY A 122 -20.42 6.35 -23.61
CA GLY A 122 -19.51 7.32 -24.24
C GLY A 122 -18.53 8.04 -23.31
N ALA A 123 -18.54 7.78 -22.00
CA ALA A 123 -17.52 8.29 -21.10
C ALA A 123 -16.15 7.63 -21.41
N PRO A 124 -15.06 8.42 -21.55
CA PRO A 124 -13.73 7.85 -21.72
C PRO A 124 -13.38 6.95 -20.53
N GLY A 125 -13.12 5.67 -20.79
CA GLY A 125 -12.80 4.66 -19.75
C GLY A 125 -13.98 3.78 -19.28
N ALA A 126 -15.14 3.84 -19.93
CA ALA A 126 -16.29 2.99 -19.59
C ALA A 126 -15.98 1.48 -19.68
N ASP A 127 -15.21 1.07 -20.69
CA ASP A 127 -14.95 -0.34 -21.03
C ASP A 127 -13.53 -0.83 -20.74
N ASP A 128 -12.54 0.07 -20.61
CA ASP A 128 -11.15 -0.32 -20.35
C ASP A 128 -10.83 -0.20 -18.86
N ALA A 129 -10.64 -1.35 -18.21
CA ALA A 129 -10.19 -1.44 -16.81
C ALA A 129 -8.71 -1.02 -16.60
N SER A 130 -8.04 -0.50 -17.63
CA SER A 130 -6.63 -0.16 -17.59
C SER A 130 -6.43 1.33 -17.28
N VAL A 131 -5.52 1.62 -16.35
CA VAL A 131 -5.13 2.98 -15.97
C VAL A 131 -4.37 3.64 -17.13
N ARG A 132 -4.84 4.81 -17.57
CA ARG A 132 -4.29 5.60 -18.66
C ARG A 132 -3.58 6.86 -18.15
N SER A 133 -2.83 7.51 -19.05
CA SER A 133 -2.18 8.79 -18.72
C SER A 133 -3.24 9.87 -18.52
N GLY A 134 -3.19 10.56 -17.38
CA GLY A 134 -4.19 11.56 -16.99
C GLY A 134 -5.22 11.05 -15.98
N ASP A 135 -5.26 9.73 -15.73
CA ASP A 135 -6.14 9.17 -14.71
C ASP A 135 -5.63 9.45 -13.31
N VAL A 136 -6.55 9.64 -12.37
CA VAL A 136 -6.25 9.86 -10.95
C VAL A 136 -6.47 8.56 -10.17
N ILE A 137 -5.39 8.05 -9.58
CA ILE A 137 -5.46 6.86 -8.71
C ILE A 137 -5.73 7.32 -7.28
N VAL A 138 -6.90 6.95 -6.75
CA VAL A 138 -7.26 7.19 -5.35
C VAL A 138 -7.31 5.85 -4.62
N CYS A 139 -6.50 5.71 -3.58
CA CYS A 139 -6.46 4.50 -2.77
C CYS A 139 -6.32 4.85 -1.29
N ASN A 140 -6.78 3.94 -0.43
CA ASN A 140 -6.41 3.98 0.98
C ASN A 140 -4.91 3.74 1.10
N HIS A 141 -4.25 4.54 1.93
CA HIS A 141 -2.84 4.38 2.24
C HIS A 141 -2.69 3.68 3.59
N GLN A 142 -1.99 2.55 3.61
CA GLN A 142 -1.78 1.75 4.82
C GLN A 142 -0.30 1.66 5.19
N SER A 143 0.60 1.73 4.21
CA SER A 143 2.04 1.70 4.47
C SER A 143 2.85 2.33 3.34
N PHE A 144 4.10 2.69 3.61
CA PHE A 144 5.04 3.19 2.60
C PHE A 144 5.24 2.22 1.41
N VAL A 145 4.93 0.93 1.60
CA VAL A 145 4.97 -0.10 0.53
C VAL A 145 4.01 0.26 -0.60
N ASP A 146 2.88 0.92 -0.30
CA ASP A 146 1.91 1.35 -1.31
C ASP A 146 2.53 2.36 -2.28
N VAL A 147 3.33 3.30 -1.76
CA VAL A 147 4.04 4.30 -2.56
C VAL A 147 5.05 3.62 -3.48
N LEU A 148 5.84 2.68 -2.96
CA LEU A 148 6.82 1.93 -3.74
C LEU A 148 6.15 1.08 -4.82
N PHE A 149 5.04 0.43 -4.48
CA PHE A 149 4.28 -0.40 -5.40
C PHE A 149 3.65 0.43 -6.52
N LEU A 150 2.98 1.54 -6.19
CA LEU A 150 2.40 2.44 -7.18
C LEU A 150 3.47 3.03 -8.10
N ASN A 151 4.63 3.40 -7.56
CA ASN A 151 5.73 3.93 -8.35
C ASN A 151 6.30 2.91 -9.33
N TYR A 152 6.53 1.68 -8.87
CA TYR A 152 6.93 0.57 -9.72
C TYR A 152 5.90 0.29 -10.83
N ARG A 153 4.61 0.27 -10.48
CA ARG A 153 3.54 -0.20 -11.38
C ARG A 153 3.12 0.82 -12.43
N TYR A 154 3.04 2.09 -12.04
CA TYR A 154 2.44 3.15 -12.87
C TYR A 154 3.36 4.36 -13.09
N ALA A 155 4.48 4.47 -12.35
CA ALA A 155 5.35 5.64 -12.33
C ALA A 155 4.57 6.98 -12.25
N PRO A 156 3.66 7.15 -11.27
CA PRO A 156 2.75 8.28 -11.22
C PRO A 156 3.48 9.56 -10.75
N VAL A 157 2.76 10.67 -10.83
CA VAL A 157 3.11 11.91 -10.11
C VAL A 157 2.36 11.88 -8.79
N PHE A 158 3.09 11.94 -7.67
CA PHE A 158 2.46 11.93 -6.35
C PHE A 158 1.95 13.32 -6.01
N LEU A 159 0.78 13.36 -5.38
CA LEU A 159 0.09 14.60 -5.04
C LEU A 159 -0.09 14.68 -3.52
N ARG A 160 0.13 15.87 -2.96
CA ARG A 160 -0.08 16.19 -1.56
C ARG A 160 -1.06 17.34 -1.43
N ALA A 161 -2.00 17.26 -0.49
CA ALA A 161 -2.85 18.41 -0.16
C ALA A 161 -1.99 19.59 0.35
N SER A 162 -2.20 20.77 -0.24
CA SER A 162 -1.57 22.00 0.22
C SER A 162 -2.03 22.33 1.63
N THR A 163 -1.08 22.80 2.45
CA THR A 163 -1.34 23.31 3.80
C THR A 163 -1.66 24.80 3.80
N ASP A 164 -1.58 25.46 2.65
CA ASP A 164 -1.87 26.89 2.53
C ASP A 164 -3.37 27.17 2.70
N ALA A 165 -3.67 28.37 3.21
CA ALA A 165 -5.03 28.83 3.46
C ALA A 165 -5.91 28.85 2.20
N ALA A 166 -5.29 28.95 1.01
CA ALA A 166 -5.98 28.89 -0.28
C ALA A 166 -6.48 27.48 -0.65
N GLY A 167 -6.04 26.44 0.07
CA GLY A 167 -6.27 25.05 -0.34
C GLY A 167 -5.49 24.70 -1.61
N GLY A 168 -5.66 23.46 -2.08
CA GLY A 168 -5.07 23.00 -3.35
C GLY A 168 -4.24 21.73 -3.21
N VAL A 169 -3.58 21.36 -4.30
CA VAL A 169 -2.80 20.14 -4.42
C VAL A 169 -1.42 20.49 -4.96
N VAL A 170 -0.38 20.01 -4.30
CA VAL A 170 1.02 20.24 -4.63
C VAL A 170 1.63 18.93 -5.12
N GLU A 171 2.33 18.98 -6.25
CA GLU A 171 3.10 17.86 -6.75
C GLU A 171 4.26 17.53 -5.81
N THR A 172 4.47 16.24 -5.60
CA THR A 172 5.54 15.72 -4.77
C THR A 172 6.29 14.63 -5.51
N ASN A 173 7.59 14.62 -5.28
CA ASN A 173 8.45 13.58 -5.80
C ASN A 173 8.36 12.29 -4.97
N LEU A 174 8.95 11.19 -5.46
CA LEU A 174 8.91 9.89 -4.78
C LEU A 174 9.46 9.97 -3.35
N VAL A 175 10.60 10.65 -3.14
CA VAL A 175 11.18 10.78 -1.80
C VAL A 175 10.25 11.57 -0.88
N GLY A 176 9.63 12.64 -1.41
CA GLY A 176 8.64 13.42 -0.67
C GLY A 176 7.43 12.58 -0.26
N ALA A 177 6.92 11.77 -1.18
CA ALA A 177 5.81 10.84 -0.93
C ALA A 177 6.17 9.77 0.11
N LEU A 178 7.39 9.20 0.06
CA LEU A 178 7.87 8.24 1.05
C LEU A 178 8.04 8.86 2.43
N LEU A 179 8.62 10.06 2.51
CA LEU A 179 8.76 10.78 3.78
C LEU A 179 7.39 11.13 4.37
N GLN A 180 6.41 11.47 3.53
CA GLN A 180 5.04 11.71 3.98
C GLN A 180 4.36 10.42 4.46
N ALA A 181 4.57 9.30 3.76
CA ALA A 181 4.01 8.00 4.14
C ALA A 181 4.50 7.51 5.52
N VAL A 182 5.72 7.88 5.92
CA VAL A 182 6.28 7.50 7.23
C VAL A 182 5.85 8.47 8.34
N ARG A 183 5.41 9.68 8.00
CA ARG A 183 4.97 10.67 8.99
C ARG A 183 3.57 10.33 9.49
N PRO A 184 3.32 10.40 10.82
CA PRO A 184 1.98 10.24 11.35
C PRO A 184 1.06 11.33 10.78
N CYS A 185 -0.19 10.96 10.49
CA CYS A 185 -1.17 11.89 9.96
C CYS A 185 -1.36 13.06 10.95
N PRO A 186 -1.33 14.33 10.50
CA PRO A 186 -1.57 15.45 11.39
C PRO A 186 -2.95 15.32 12.02
N SER A 187 -3.02 15.39 13.36
CA SER A 187 -4.25 15.21 14.14
C SER A 187 -5.31 16.28 13.89
N LYS A 188 -4.93 17.38 13.23
CA LYS A 188 -5.82 18.42 12.74
C LYS A 188 -5.88 18.30 11.22
N GLY A 189 -7.03 17.85 10.73
CA GLY A 189 -7.35 17.99 9.31
C GLY A 189 -7.31 19.48 8.91
N PRO A 190 -7.15 19.78 7.61
CA PRO A 190 -7.29 21.14 7.13
C PRO A 190 -8.64 21.71 7.61
N PRO A 191 -8.72 23.00 7.99
CA PRO A 191 -9.98 23.61 8.39
C PRO A 191 -11.02 23.35 7.28
N ALA A 192 -12.21 22.90 7.68
CA ALA A 192 -13.26 22.37 6.79
C ALA A 192 -13.67 23.28 5.61
N ALA A 193 -13.25 24.54 5.63
CA ALA A 193 -13.47 25.51 4.56
C ALA A 193 -12.80 25.15 3.21
N SER A 194 -11.72 24.35 3.19
CA SER A 194 -11.01 24.04 1.93
C SER A 194 -11.53 22.80 1.19
N ALA A 195 -12.37 21.96 1.80
CA ALA A 195 -12.93 20.77 1.16
C ALA A 195 -14.02 21.11 0.13
N ALA A 196 -14.64 22.28 0.23
CA ALA A 196 -15.69 22.74 -0.68
C ALA A 196 -15.14 23.31 -2.01
N ALA A 197 -13.84 23.64 -2.09
CA ALA A 197 -13.26 24.31 -3.26
C ALA A 197 -12.78 23.35 -4.37
N VAL A 198 -12.81 22.03 -4.16
CA VAL A 198 -12.32 21.03 -5.14
C VAL A 198 -13.46 20.46 -6.02
N VAL A 199 -14.69 20.97 -5.87
CA VAL A 199 -15.88 20.52 -6.63
C VAL A 199 -16.37 21.58 -7.63
N ALA A 200 -15.64 22.68 -7.84
CA ALA A 200 -16.00 23.73 -8.80
C ALA A 200 -15.11 23.69 -10.05
#